data_AF-A0AAV0UHZ5-F1
#
_entry.id   AF-A0AAV0UHZ5-F1
#
_cell.length_a   1.000
_cell.length_b   1.000
_cell.length_c   1.000
_cell.angle_alpha   90.00
_cell.angle_beta   90.00
_cell.angle_gamma   90.00
#
_symmetry.space_group_name_H-M   'P 1'
#
loop_
_entity.id
_entity.type
_entity.pdbx_description
1 polymer ?
#
loop_
_entity_poly.entity_id
_entity_poly.type
_entity_poly.pdbx_seq_one_letter_code
_entity_poly.pdbx_strand_id
1 'polypeptide(L)'
;MHQRYCMVRRAVQAPRRSSARRWSDSAAPAVLPEGLHEIDSVPRTPSWSLTELHQKGAVPDAANVVLTAAKLRELAELCHLHLDDEKLPGLLKDVEAIIQCTKTIQAMTISENINDVYTTSDFDADTVAPLRDDVVTAGDCADKILANAAETSGYYFKVPKVLRD
;
A
#
# COMPACT_ATOMS: atom_id res chain seq x y z
N MET A 1 -17.89 -28.79 -41.31
CA MET A 1 -17.28 -27.50 -41.67
C MET A 1 -18.30 -26.39 -41.44
N HIS A 2 -18.20 -25.63 -40.35
CA HIS A 2 -19.14 -24.55 -40.02
C HIS A 2 -18.43 -23.20 -40.13
N GLN A 3 -18.63 -22.52 -41.27
CA GLN A 3 -18.27 -21.12 -41.43
C GLN A 3 -19.25 -20.26 -40.63
N ARG A 4 -18.75 -19.50 -39.65
CA ARG A 4 -19.49 -18.41 -39.02
C ARG A 4 -18.96 -17.10 -39.58
N TYR A 5 -19.81 -16.40 -40.32
CA TYR A 5 -19.61 -15.02 -40.74
C TYR A 5 -19.55 -14.11 -39.50
N CYS A 6 -18.51 -13.30 -39.38
CA CYS A 6 -18.42 -12.24 -38.38
C CYS A 6 -18.77 -10.90 -39.05
N MET A 7 -19.92 -10.32 -38.71
CA MET A 7 -20.32 -8.99 -39.16
C MET A 7 -19.50 -7.92 -38.44
N VAL A 8 -18.77 -7.11 -39.21
CA VAL A 8 -18.09 -5.91 -38.71
C VAL A 8 -19.11 -4.78 -38.57
N ARG A 9 -19.45 -4.42 -37.32
CA ARG A 9 -20.21 -3.19 -37.03
C ARG A 9 -19.27 -2.00 -37.01
N ARG A 10 -19.52 -1.05 -37.91
CA ARG A 10 -18.80 0.23 -38.01
C ARG A 10 -19.27 1.16 -36.89
N ALA A 11 -18.42 1.41 -35.90
CA ALA A 11 -18.69 2.40 -34.86
C ALA A 11 -18.35 3.80 -35.41
N VAL A 12 -19.35 4.68 -35.44
CA VAL A 12 -19.21 6.10 -35.78
C VAL A 12 -18.48 6.79 -34.62
N GLN A 13 -17.27 7.29 -34.87
CA GLN A 13 -16.52 8.09 -33.90
C GLN A 13 -17.01 9.53 -33.93
N ALA A 14 -17.56 10.01 -32.80
CA ALA A 14 -17.79 11.42 -32.55
C ALA A 14 -16.47 12.08 -32.08
N PRO A 15 -16.12 13.29 -32.55
CA PRO A 15 -14.88 13.95 -32.13
C PRO A 15 -15.08 14.57 -30.74
N ARG A 16 -14.37 14.03 -29.73
CA ARG A 16 -14.20 14.71 -28.45
C ARG A 16 -13.03 15.69 -28.56
N ARG A 17 -13.34 16.98 -28.44
CA ARG A 17 -12.36 18.07 -28.35
C ARG A 17 -11.39 17.80 -27.18
N SER A 18 -10.15 17.49 -27.51
CA SER A 18 -9.02 17.41 -26.59
C SER A 18 -8.54 18.83 -26.27
N SER A 19 -8.80 19.30 -25.06
CA SER A 19 -8.15 20.48 -24.51
C SER A 19 -6.74 20.10 -24.05
N ALA A 20 -5.79 20.08 -24.99
CA ALA A 20 -4.37 20.04 -24.64
C ALA A 20 -4.02 21.34 -23.92
N ARG A 21 -3.53 21.22 -22.67
CA ARG A 21 -2.88 22.35 -22.01
C ARG A 21 -1.63 22.67 -22.83
N ARG A 22 -1.70 23.77 -23.58
CA ARG A 22 -0.55 24.39 -24.24
C ARG A 22 0.36 24.92 -23.13
N TRP A 23 1.39 24.15 -22.77
CA TRP A 23 2.54 24.71 -22.08
C TRP A 23 3.26 25.63 -23.05
N SER A 24 3.56 26.84 -22.58
CA SER A 24 4.08 27.93 -23.38
C SER A 24 5.45 27.56 -23.94
N ASP A 25 5.53 27.50 -25.27
CA ASP A 25 6.77 27.49 -26.04
C ASP A 25 7.59 28.74 -25.71
N SER A 26 8.71 28.55 -25.01
CA SER A 26 9.83 29.49 -25.08
C SER A 26 11.13 28.80 -24.65
N ALA A 27 11.53 27.78 -25.40
CA ALA A 27 12.93 27.34 -25.46
C ALA A 27 13.19 26.73 -26.84
N ALA A 28 14.34 27.07 -27.44
CA ALA A 28 14.78 26.60 -28.75
C ALA A 28 14.68 25.06 -28.89
N PRO A 29 14.51 24.50 -30.10
CA PRO A 29 14.43 23.06 -30.28
C PRO A 29 15.73 22.42 -29.79
N ALA A 30 15.68 21.75 -28.64
CA ALA A 30 16.78 20.98 -28.13
C ALA A 30 17.05 19.85 -29.12
N VAL A 31 18.16 19.94 -29.84
CA VAL A 31 18.62 18.88 -30.72
C VAL A 31 18.83 17.64 -29.85
N LEU A 32 17.96 16.64 -30.01
CA LEU A 32 18.08 15.37 -29.31
C LEU A 32 19.44 14.74 -29.68
N PRO A 33 20.19 14.19 -28.70
CA PRO A 33 21.46 13.54 -28.98
C PRO A 33 21.27 12.35 -29.93
N GLU A 34 22.31 12.05 -30.72
CA GLU A 34 22.30 10.96 -31.72
C GLU A 34 21.78 9.65 -31.11
N GLY A 35 20.69 9.13 -31.68
CA GLY A 35 20.05 7.88 -31.27
C GLY A 35 18.78 8.02 -30.42
N LEU A 36 18.41 9.23 -29.97
CA LEU A 36 17.11 9.48 -29.35
C LEU A 36 16.09 9.96 -30.39
N HIS A 37 14.96 9.26 -30.45
CA HIS A 37 13.81 9.64 -31.26
C HIS A 37 12.64 10.00 -30.34
N GLU A 38 12.00 11.15 -30.59
CA GLU A 38 10.76 11.52 -29.90
C GLU A 38 9.67 10.52 -30.30
N ILE A 39 9.09 9.84 -29.30
CA ILE A 39 7.99 8.89 -29.52
C ILE A 39 6.68 9.65 -29.31
N ASP A 40 6.19 10.30 -30.37
CA ASP A 40 4.90 11.01 -30.35
C ASP A 40 3.71 10.05 -30.20
N SER A 41 3.91 8.77 -30.55
CA SER A 41 2.89 7.74 -30.40
C SER A 41 3.52 6.36 -30.28
N VAL A 42 3.20 5.65 -29.20
CA VAL A 42 3.52 4.22 -29.05
C VAL A 42 2.44 3.40 -29.78
N PRO A 43 2.80 2.39 -30.60
CA PRO A 43 1.82 1.50 -31.20
C PRO A 43 1.02 0.82 -30.10
N ARG A 44 -0.29 1.09 -30.05
CA ARG A 44 -1.20 0.50 -29.08
C ARG A 44 -1.43 -0.97 -29.42
N THR A 45 -0.51 -1.84 -29.01
CA THR A 45 -0.93 -3.17 -28.62
C THR A 45 -2.04 -3.02 -27.56
N PRO A 46 -3.12 -3.80 -27.61
CA PRO A 46 -4.15 -3.73 -26.58
C PRO A 46 -3.55 -4.27 -25.28
N SER A 47 -2.99 -3.38 -24.47
CA SER A 47 -2.57 -3.67 -23.10
C SER A 47 -3.69 -3.29 -22.15
N TRP A 48 -3.89 -4.11 -21.12
CA TRP A 48 -4.77 -3.75 -20.02
C TRP A 48 -4.13 -2.62 -19.23
N SER A 49 -4.92 -1.59 -18.90
CA SER A 49 -4.48 -0.58 -17.94
C SER A 49 -4.48 -1.16 -16.52
N LEU A 50 -3.61 -0.66 -15.65
CA LEU A 50 -3.56 -1.06 -14.23
C LEU A 50 -4.94 -0.88 -13.56
N THR A 51 -5.64 0.20 -13.92
CA THR A 51 -6.97 0.51 -13.44
C THR A 51 -7.99 -0.54 -13.88
N GLU A 52 -7.94 -1.01 -15.13
CA GLU A 52 -8.83 -2.07 -15.64
C GLU A 52 -8.53 -3.43 -15.00
N LEU A 53 -7.25 -3.74 -14.75
CA LEU A 53 -6.85 -4.96 -14.04
C LEU A 53 -7.40 -4.98 -12.60
N HIS A 54 -7.35 -3.83 -11.90
CA HIS A 54 -7.87 -3.71 -10.55
C HIS A 54 -9.41 -3.65 -10.50
N GLN A 55 -10.05 -2.98 -11.48
CA GLN A 55 -11.51 -2.84 -11.54
C GLN A 55 -12.25 -4.17 -11.80
N LYS A 56 -11.61 -5.12 -12.47
CA LYS A 56 -12.21 -6.43 -12.76
C LYS A 56 -12.54 -7.26 -11.49
N GLY A 57 -11.98 -6.89 -10.33
CA GLY A 57 -12.32 -7.45 -9.01
C GLY A 57 -12.96 -6.45 -8.04
N ALA A 58 -13.31 -5.23 -8.47
CA ALA A 58 -13.70 -4.13 -7.60
C ALA A 58 -15.21 -4.06 -7.28
N VAL A 59 -16.04 -4.94 -7.83
CA VAL A 59 -17.40 -5.10 -7.31
C VAL A 59 -17.27 -5.95 -6.04
N PRO A 60 -17.47 -5.38 -4.84
CA PRO A 60 -17.51 -6.19 -3.64
C PRO A 60 -18.72 -7.12 -3.77
N ASP A 61 -18.45 -8.39 -4.06
CA ASP A 61 -19.45 -9.42 -3.87
C ASP A 61 -19.80 -9.41 -2.37
N ALA A 62 -21.09 -9.32 -2.05
CA ALA A 62 -21.55 -9.30 -0.65
C ALA A 62 -21.10 -10.55 0.12
N ALA A 63 -20.76 -11.63 -0.58
CA ALA A 63 -20.17 -12.84 -0.02
C ALA A 63 -18.70 -12.68 0.45
N ASN A 64 -18.03 -11.56 0.12
CA ASN A 64 -16.60 -11.35 0.33
C ASN A 64 -16.24 -10.26 1.36
N VAL A 65 -17.23 -9.65 2.00
CA VAL A 65 -17.00 -8.65 3.07
C VAL A 65 -16.43 -9.36 4.29
N VAL A 66 -15.17 -9.05 4.61
CA VAL A 66 -14.44 -9.72 5.70
C VAL A 66 -14.61 -8.97 7.01
N LEU A 67 -14.68 -7.65 6.96
CA LEU A 67 -14.66 -6.80 8.14
C LEU A 67 -16.07 -6.38 8.59
N THR A 68 -16.37 -6.61 9.88
CA THR A 68 -17.57 -6.08 10.54
C THR A 68 -17.20 -4.94 11.49
N ALA A 69 -18.18 -4.10 11.84
CA ALA A 69 -17.98 -3.00 12.80
C ALA A 69 -17.49 -3.48 14.18
N ALA A 70 -17.87 -4.70 14.60
CA ALA A 70 -17.39 -5.29 15.85
C ALA A 70 -15.91 -5.69 15.75
N LYS A 71 -15.51 -6.36 14.64
CA LYS A 71 -14.11 -6.74 14.39
C LYS A 71 -13.19 -5.53 14.26
N LEU A 72 -13.67 -4.44 13.66
CA LEU A 72 -12.91 -3.20 13.57
C LEU A 72 -12.68 -2.56 14.95
N ARG A 73 -13.67 -2.60 15.85
CA ARG A 73 -13.49 -2.13 17.24
C ARG A 73 -12.51 -3.00 18.02
N GLU A 74 -12.60 -4.31 17.89
CA GLU A 74 -11.64 -5.24 18.50
C GLU A 74 -10.21 -4.95 18.02
N LEU A 75 -10.02 -4.73 16.72
CA LEU A 75 -8.72 -4.35 16.15
C LEU A 75 -8.22 -3.01 16.71
N ALA A 76 -9.11 -2.02 16.89
CA ALA A 76 -8.76 -0.74 17.48
C ALA A 76 -8.31 -0.87 18.94
N GLU A 77 -8.97 -1.73 19.72
CA GLU A 77 -8.57 -2.03 21.10
C GLU A 77 -7.17 -2.66 21.16
N LEU A 78 -6.88 -3.61 20.25
CA LEU A 78 -5.56 -4.22 20.12
C LEU A 78 -4.47 -3.20 19.75
N CYS A 79 -4.81 -2.23 18.92
CA CYS A 79 -3.91 -1.14 18.54
C CYS A 79 -3.88 0.02 19.55
N HIS A 80 -4.63 -0.06 20.65
CA HIS A 80 -4.80 1.02 21.64
C HIS A 80 -5.24 2.35 21.01
N LEU A 81 -6.12 2.29 20.01
CA LEU A 81 -6.69 3.44 19.31
C LEU A 81 -8.12 3.71 19.78
N HIS A 82 -8.43 4.97 20.07
CA HIS A 82 -9.80 5.42 20.30
C HIS A 82 -10.50 5.69 18.96
N LEU A 83 -11.70 5.15 18.78
CA LEU A 83 -12.51 5.33 17.57
C LEU A 83 -13.85 5.99 17.89
N ASP A 84 -14.12 7.10 17.20
CA ASP A 84 -15.42 7.76 17.23
C ASP A 84 -16.43 6.96 16.37
N ASP A 85 -17.64 6.73 16.89
CA ASP A 85 -18.70 6.02 16.17
C ASP A 85 -19.08 6.70 14.84
N GLU A 86 -18.91 8.02 14.75
CA GLU A 86 -19.17 8.80 13.53
C GLU A 86 -18.22 8.45 12.37
N LYS A 87 -16.96 8.12 12.70
CA LYS A 87 -15.91 7.81 11.69
C LYS A 87 -15.88 6.34 11.31
N LEU A 88 -16.50 5.49 12.13
CA LEU A 88 -16.53 4.05 11.95
C LEU A 88 -16.98 3.57 10.56
N PRO A 89 -18.07 4.08 9.95
CA PRO A 89 -18.50 3.59 8.64
C PRO A 89 -17.52 3.95 7.51
N GLY A 90 -16.85 5.11 7.61
CA GLY A 90 -15.81 5.50 6.65
C GLY A 90 -14.58 4.61 6.80
N LEU A 91 -14.11 4.43 8.02
CA LEU A 91 -12.94 3.61 8.31
C LEU A 91 -13.15 2.14 7.93
N LEU A 92 -14.36 1.60 8.16
CA LEU A 92 -14.71 0.24 7.74
C LEU A 92 -14.54 0.07 6.23
N LYS A 93 -15.00 1.03 5.43
CA LYS A 93 -14.86 1.01 3.98
C LYS A 93 -13.39 1.06 3.55
N ASP A 94 -12.61 1.94 4.16
CA ASP A 94 -11.20 2.15 3.80
C ASP A 94 -10.34 0.93 4.15
N VAL A 95 -10.55 0.34 5.34
CA VAL A 95 -9.83 -0.86 5.78
C VAL A 95 -10.24 -2.08 4.94
N GLU A 96 -11.54 -2.24 4.65
CA GLU A 96 -12.01 -3.31 3.76
C GLU A 96 -11.39 -3.20 2.36
N ALA A 97 -11.22 -1.98 1.83
CA ALA A 97 -10.56 -1.76 0.55
C ALA A 97 -9.08 -2.21 0.56
N ILE A 98 -8.36 -1.95 1.66
CA ILE A 98 -6.98 -2.42 1.85
C ILE A 98 -6.92 -3.95 1.90
N ILE A 99 -7.82 -4.58 2.66
CA ILE A 99 -7.87 -6.05 2.78
C ILE A 99 -8.20 -6.70 1.43
N GLN A 100 -9.12 -6.12 0.66
CA GLN A 100 -9.44 -6.65 -0.66
C GLN A 100 -8.26 -6.52 -1.63
N CYS A 101 -7.43 -5.48 -1.50
CA CYS A 101 -6.19 -5.36 -2.25
C CYS A 101 -5.22 -6.50 -1.92
N THR A 102 -5.04 -6.87 -0.64
CA THR A 102 -4.13 -7.95 -0.26
C THR A 102 -4.60 -9.32 -0.72
N LYS A 103 -5.92 -9.59 -0.78
CA LYS A 103 -6.44 -10.83 -1.38
C LYS A 103 -6.00 -11.01 -2.85
N THR A 104 -5.85 -9.92 -3.59
CA THR A 104 -5.36 -9.97 -4.98
C THR A 104 -3.93 -10.49 -5.03
N ILE A 105 -3.09 -10.09 -4.06
CA ILE A 105 -1.72 -10.56 -3.92
C ILE A 105 -1.71 -12.05 -3.54
N GLN A 106 -2.58 -12.47 -2.62
CA GLN A 106 -2.70 -13.88 -2.22
C GLN A 106 -3.16 -14.80 -3.36
N ALA A 107 -3.95 -14.29 -4.30
CA ALA A 107 -4.40 -15.04 -5.47
C ALA A 107 -3.29 -15.26 -6.51
N MET A 108 -2.14 -14.60 -6.39
CA MET A 108 -1.01 -14.83 -7.28
C MET A 108 -0.27 -16.11 -6.89
N THR A 109 0.02 -16.94 -7.89
CA THR A 109 0.82 -18.15 -7.70
C THR A 109 2.26 -17.77 -7.37
N ILE A 110 2.73 -18.17 -6.19
CA ILE A 110 4.15 -18.11 -5.83
C ILE A 110 4.84 -19.30 -6.51
N SER A 111 5.93 -19.07 -7.22
CA SER A 111 6.71 -20.17 -7.82
C SER A 111 7.43 -20.95 -6.72
N GLU A 112 7.55 -22.26 -6.89
CA GLU A 112 8.16 -23.18 -5.91
C GLU A 112 9.64 -22.86 -5.61
N ASN A 113 10.29 -22.03 -6.43
CA ASN A 113 11.68 -21.62 -6.30
C ASN A 113 11.87 -20.27 -5.57
N ILE A 114 10.80 -19.68 -5.01
CA ILE A 114 10.90 -18.48 -4.17
C ILE A 114 11.13 -18.95 -2.74
N ASN A 115 12.35 -18.75 -2.25
CA ASN A 115 12.64 -18.92 -0.84
C ASN A 115 11.98 -17.79 -0.03
N ASP A 116 11.51 -18.10 1.18
CA ASP A 116 11.04 -17.06 2.10
C ASP A 116 12.24 -16.21 2.52
N VAL A 117 12.18 -14.91 2.18
CA VAL A 117 13.21 -13.90 2.42
C VAL A 117 13.66 -13.87 3.88
N TYR A 118 12.78 -14.22 4.82
CA TYR A 118 13.11 -14.28 6.25
C TYR A 118 13.77 -15.58 6.69
N THR A 119 13.63 -16.66 5.91
CA THR A 119 14.23 -17.98 6.20
C THR A 119 15.54 -18.20 5.48
N THR A 120 15.68 -17.66 4.27
CA THR A 120 16.92 -17.70 3.48
C THR A 120 17.50 -16.31 3.48
N SER A 121 18.18 -16.00 4.57
CA SER A 121 18.98 -14.81 4.73
C SER A 121 20.17 -14.82 3.75
N ASP A 122 19.91 -14.66 2.46
CA ASP A 122 20.93 -14.26 1.47
C ASP A 122 21.29 -12.76 1.63
N PHE A 123 20.63 -12.07 2.57
CA PHE A 123 21.14 -10.80 3.11
C PHE A 123 22.36 -10.98 4.01
N ASP A 124 22.75 -12.22 4.32
CA ASP A 124 24.10 -12.65 4.66
C ASP A 124 24.06 -14.10 5.15
N ALA A 125 24.29 -15.07 4.26
CA ALA A 125 24.38 -16.49 4.65
C ALA A 125 25.60 -16.77 5.57
N ASP A 126 26.53 -15.81 5.69
CA ASP A 126 27.74 -15.89 6.50
C ASP A 126 27.82 -14.86 7.65
N THR A 127 26.87 -13.92 7.78
CA THR A 127 26.96 -12.87 8.81
C THR A 127 26.11 -13.26 10.00
N VAL A 128 26.77 -13.96 10.91
CA VAL A 128 26.30 -14.14 12.28
C VAL A 128 25.91 -12.77 12.84
N ALA A 129 24.69 -12.63 13.35
CA ALA A 129 24.24 -11.40 13.97
C ALA A 129 25.27 -10.93 15.02
N PRO A 130 25.68 -9.66 15.01
CA PRO A 130 26.74 -9.20 15.89
C PRO A 130 26.34 -9.42 17.35
N LEU A 131 27.15 -10.21 18.06
CA LEU A 131 26.98 -10.40 19.49
C LEU A 131 27.31 -9.11 20.21
N ARG A 132 26.46 -8.72 21.15
CA ARG A 132 26.74 -7.57 22.03
C ARG A 132 27.81 -7.97 23.04
N ASP A 133 28.84 -7.14 23.21
CA ASP A 133 29.85 -7.32 24.25
C ASP A 133 29.20 -7.30 25.64
N ASP A 134 29.66 -8.19 26.52
CA ASP A 134 29.18 -8.29 27.90
C ASP A 134 29.88 -7.27 28.81
N VAL A 135 29.57 -6.00 28.58
CA VAL A 135 30.12 -4.86 29.34
C VAL A 135 29.01 -4.19 30.14
N VAL A 136 29.24 -4.03 31.44
CA VAL A 136 28.32 -3.32 32.34
C VAL A 136 28.31 -1.83 31.99
N THR A 137 27.14 -1.30 31.67
CA THR A 137 26.93 0.14 31.42
C THR A 137 26.32 0.81 32.65
N ALA A 138 26.63 2.09 32.86
CA ALA A 138 26.12 2.87 34.00
C ALA A 138 24.61 3.12 33.87
N GLY A 139 23.83 2.72 34.88
CA GLY A 139 22.37 2.80 34.88
C GLY A 139 21.75 3.95 35.69
N ASP A 140 22.56 4.72 36.43
CA ASP A 140 22.08 5.77 37.34
C ASP A 140 21.86 7.11 36.62
N CYS A 141 20.96 7.12 35.64
CA CYS A 141 20.67 8.28 34.79
C CYS A 141 19.18 8.62 34.73
N ALA A 142 18.48 8.49 35.85
CA ALA A 142 17.03 8.71 35.93
C ALA A 142 16.60 10.10 35.42
N ASP A 143 17.37 11.15 35.73
CA ASP A 143 17.08 12.52 35.27
C ASP A 143 17.12 12.63 33.73
N LYS A 144 18.02 11.88 33.07
CA LYS A 144 18.11 11.86 31.60
C LYS A 144 16.97 11.06 30.97
N ILE A 145 16.58 9.96 31.60
CA ILE A 145 15.49 9.09 31.13
C ILE A 145 14.15 9.83 31.21
N LEU A 146 13.93 10.59 32.29
CA LEU A 146 12.68 11.29 32.56
C LEU A 146 12.57 12.67 31.88
N ALA A 147 13.64 13.17 31.26
CA ALA A 147 13.67 14.51 30.65
C ALA A 147 12.58 14.74 29.58
N ASN A 148 12.17 13.68 28.87
CA ASN A 148 11.12 13.74 27.84
C ASN A 148 9.74 13.31 28.37
N ALA A 149 9.61 12.96 29.64
CA ALA A 149 8.35 12.51 30.21
C ALA A 149 7.39 13.70 30.38
N ALA A 150 6.14 13.54 29.96
CA ALA A 150 5.13 14.58 30.11
C ALA A 150 4.77 14.84 31.59
N GLU A 151 4.72 13.78 32.40
CA GLU A 151 4.44 13.89 33.83
C GLU A 151 5.29 12.87 34.61
N THR A 152 5.88 13.31 35.71
CA THR A 152 6.75 12.51 36.57
C THR A 152 6.34 12.64 38.02
N SER A 153 6.66 11.60 38.80
CA SER A 153 6.48 11.61 40.25
C SER A 153 7.78 11.10 40.88
N GLY A 154 8.68 12.03 41.22
CA GLY A 154 10.04 11.68 41.61
C GLY A 154 10.76 10.94 40.48
N TYR A 155 11.28 9.75 40.78
CA TYR A 155 12.01 8.90 39.83
C TYR A 155 11.12 8.00 38.95
N TYR A 156 9.81 8.25 38.90
CA TYR A 156 8.85 7.38 38.20
C TYR A 156 8.04 8.13 37.14
N PHE A 157 7.69 7.42 36.06
CA PHE A 157 6.67 7.86 35.12
C PHE A 157 5.30 7.81 35.79
N LYS A 158 4.54 8.90 35.70
CA LYS A 158 3.18 8.93 36.23
C LYS A 158 2.20 8.45 35.15
N VAL A 159 1.43 7.43 35.47
CA VAL A 159 0.42 6.84 34.57
C VAL A 159 -0.91 6.70 35.30
N PRO A 160 -2.05 7.04 34.68
CA PRO A 160 -3.36 6.84 35.28
C PRO A 160 -3.62 5.37 35.62
N LYS A 161 -4.04 5.10 36.85
CA LYS A 161 -4.47 3.76 37.24
C LYS A 161 -5.85 3.50 36.67
N VAL A 162 -5.95 2.61 35.69
CA VAL A 162 -7.24 2.13 35.18
C VAL A 162 -7.70 1.00 36.09
N LEU A 163 -8.66 1.30 36.96
CA LEU A 163 -9.45 0.28 37.67
C LEU A 163 -10.60 -0.09 36.74
N ARG A 164 -10.70 -1.36 36.35
CA ARG A 164 -11.89 -1.89 35.68
C ARG A 164 -12.86 -2.38 36.77
N ASP A 165 -14.13 -2.02 36.66
CA ASP A 165 -15.22 -2.69 37.39
C ASP A 165 -15.45 -4.09 36.82
#